data_AF-A0A2D5CPP6-F1
#
_entry.id   AF-A0A2D5CPP6-F1
#
_cell.length_a   1.000
_cell.length_b   1.000
_cell.length_c   1.000
_cell.angle_alpha   90.00
_cell.angle_beta   90.00
_cell.angle_gamma   90.00
#
_symmetry.space_group_name_H-M   'P 1'
#
loop_
_entity.id
_entity.type
_entity.pdbx_description
1 polymer ?
#
loop_
_entity_poly.entity_id
_entity_poly.type
_entity_poly.pdbx_seq_one_letter_code
_entity_poly.pdbx_strand_id
1 'polypeptide(L)' 'MYLIKQGNAWSVKVTIPKDVRPVFGKAAFKQALKTSDKIEANARAAPLAIKFQQQIAEARENPN' A
#
# COMPACT_ATOMS: atom_id res chain seq x y z
N MET A 1 7.17 0.68 -4.51
CA MET A 1 6.80 0.99 -3.12
C MET A 1 7.58 2.22 -2.69
N TYR A 2 6.93 3.24 -2.15
CA TYR A 2 7.61 4.43 -1.64
C TYR A 2 7.25 4.62 -0.17
N LEU A 3 8.27 4.63 0.69
CA LEU A 3 8.15 4.99 2.09
C LEU A 3 8.17 6.51 2.19
N ILE A 4 7.09 7.08 2.74
CA ILE A 4 6.97 8.52 2.95
C ILE A 4 7.06 8.76 4.45
N LYS A 5 8.04 9.55 4.89
CA LYS A 5 8.10 10.03 6.27
C LYS A 5 7.15 11.23 6.40
N GLN A 6 6.08 11.09 7.19
CA GLN A 6 5.20 12.19 7.57
C GLN A 6 5.46 12.53 9.03
N GLY A 7 6.28 13.57 9.28
CA GLY A 7 6.69 13.95 10.63
C GLY A 7 7.50 12.85 11.32
N ASN A 8 6.97 12.33 12.44
CA ASN A 8 7.60 11.27 13.22
C ASN A 8 7.19 9.84 12.78
N ALA A 9 6.33 9.69 11.78
CA ALA A 9 5.82 8.38 11.37
C ALA A 9 6.09 8.10 9.89
N TRP A 10 6.52 6.88 9.60
CA TRP A 10 6.60 6.32 8.27
C TRP A 10 5.20 5.93 7.78
N SER A 11 4.97 6.12 6.49
CA SER A 11 3.77 5.69 5.78
C SER A 11 4.16 4.93 4.53
N VAL A 12 3.46 3.84 4.24
CA VAL A 12 3.62 3.10 2.98
C VAL A 12 2.65 3.68 1.95
N LYS A 13 3.19 4.03 0.78
CA LYS A 13 2.40 4.36 -0.41
C LYS A 13 2.62 3.29 -1.48
N VAL A 14 1.55 2.61 -1.86
CA VAL A 14 1.51 1.66 -2.96
C VAL A 14 0.59 2.20 -4.04
N THR A 15 1.16 2.49 -5.21
CA THR A 15 0.38 2.95 -6.36
C THR A 15 -0.49 1.82 -6.87
N ILE A 16 -1.78 2.09 -7.04
CA ILE A 16 -2.73 1.12 -7.58
C ILE A 16 -2.68 1.20 -9.12
N PRO A 17 -2.49 0.06 -9.82
CA PRO A 17 -2.50 -0.01 -11.28
C PRO A 17 -3.84 0.50 -11.84
N LYS A 18 -3.81 1.19 -12.99
CA LYS A 18 -5.02 1.74 -13.64
C LYS A 18 -6.13 0.70 -13.83
N ASP A 19 -5.73 -0.53 -14.09
CA ASP A 19 -6.58 -1.72 -14.26
C ASP A 19 -7.59 -1.91 -13.11
N VAL A 20 -7.14 -1.77 -11.87
CA VAL A 20 -7.97 -2.03 -10.67
C VAL A 20 -8.34 -0.76 -9.90
N ARG A 21 -7.90 0.42 -10.36
CA ARG A 21 -8.38 1.71 -9.84
C ARG A 21 -9.91 1.83 -9.80
N PRO A 22 -10.69 1.38 -10.82
CA PRO A 22 -12.14 1.44 -10.75
C PRO A 22 -12.71 0.60 -9.60
N VAL A 23 -12.10 -0.55 -9.28
CA VAL A 23 -12.52 -1.44 -8.19
C VAL A 23 -12.30 -0.79 -6.81
N PHE A 24 -11.14 -0.16 -6.62
CA PHE A 24 -10.80 0.45 -5.33
C PHE A 24 -11.30 1.89 -5.14
N GLY A 25 -11.70 2.56 -6.21
CA GLY A 25 -12.08 3.98 -6.21
C GLY A 25 -10.94 4.93 -5.82
N LYS A 26 -9.69 4.46 -5.76
CA LYS A 26 -8.50 5.25 -5.36
C LYS A 26 -7.30 4.94 -6.26
N ALA A 27 -6.42 5.92 -6.42
CA ALA A 27 -5.22 5.79 -7.26
C ALA A 27 -4.01 5.18 -6.54
N ALA A 28 -4.02 5.15 -5.20
CA ALA A 28 -2.95 4.58 -4.39
C ALA A 28 -3.47 4.18 -3.00
N PHE A 29 -2.96 3.06 -2.48
CA PHE A 29 -3.05 2.73 -1.06
C PHE A 29 -2.05 3.59 -0.30
N LYS A 30 -2.56 4.34 0.67
CA LYS A 30 -1.77 5.09 1.65
C LYS A 30 -2.12 4.53 3.02
N GLN A 31 -1.14 3.99 3.72
CA GLN A 31 -1.33 3.55 5.09
C GLN A 31 -0.18 4.03 5.97
N ALA A 32 -0.51 4.69 7.07
CA ALA A 32 0.47 5.08 8.08
C ALA A 32 0.96 3.82 8.81
N LEU A 33 2.28 3.63 8.85
CA LEU A 33 2.92 2.52 9.56
C LEU A 33 3.08 2.84 11.06
N LYS A 34 2.80 4.09 11.45
CA LYS A 34 2.85 4.62 12.83
C LYS A 34 4.15 4.25 13.56
N THR A 35 5.25 4.22 12.82
CA THR A 35 6.57 3.89 13.35
C THR A 35 7.56 4.94 12.87
N SER A 36 8.55 5.25 13.69
CA SER A 36 9.62 6.21 13.39
C SER A 36 10.85 5.50 12.83
N ASP A 37 10.93 4.19 13.03
CA ASP A 37 12.06 3.33 12.70
C ASP A 37 11.96 2.85 11.26
N LYS A 38 13.01 3.09 10.48
CA LYS A 38 13.06 2.69 9.06
C LYS A 38 13.05 1.16 8.89
N ILE A 39 13.68 0.43 9.81
CA ILE A 39 13.72 -1.04 9.82
C ILE A 39 12.31 -1.58 10.09
N GLU A 40 11.67 -1.11 11.15
CA GLU A 40 10.30 -1.51 11.50
C GLU A 40 9.29 -1.09 10.41
N ALA A 41 9.48 0.09 9.82
CA ALA A 41 8.69 0.55 8.69
C ALA A 41 8.80 -0.40 7.48
N ASN A 42 10.00 -0.87 7.14
CA ASN A 42 10.19 -1.84 6.07
C ASN A 42 9.57 -3.20 6.42
N ALA A 43 9.77 -3.67 7.65
CA ALA A 43 9.21 -4.92 8.14
C ALA A 43 7.68 -4.92 8.15
N ARG A 44 7.03 -3.79 8.49
CA ARG A 44 5.57 -3.61 8.42
C ARG A 44 5.07 -3.36 7.00
N ALA A 45 5.86 -2.69 6.17
CA ALA A 45 5.50 -2.42 4.78
C ALA A 45 5.51 -3.70 3.93
N ALA A 46 6.40 -4.66 4.21
CA ALA A 46 6.46 -5.92 3.48
C ALA A 46 5.13 -6.71 3.46
N PRO A 47 4.52 -7.08 4.61
CA PRO A 47 3.24 -7.79 4.63
C PRO A 47 2.10 -6.91 4.10
N LEU A 48 2.15 -5.59 4.28
CA LEU A 48 1.16 -4.68 3.69
C LEU A 48 1.23 -4.65 2.17
N ALA A 49 2.44 -4.63 1.59
CA ALA A 49 2.64 -4.68 0.16
C ALA A 49 2.11 -5.98 -0.43
N ILE A 50 2.35 -7.13 0.23
CA ILE A 50 1.78 -8.42 -0.16
C ILE A 50 0.25 -8.36 -0.09
N LYS A 51 -0.32 -7.85 1.00
CA LYS A 51 -1.77 -7.72 1.16
C LYS A 51 -2.39 -6.82 0.08
N PHE A 52 -1.75 -5.69 -0.25
CA PHE A 52 -2.20 -4.83 -1.34
C PHE A 52 -2.06 -5.50 -2.70
N GLN A 53 -1.01 -6.27 -2.94
CA GLN A 53 -0.86 -7.05 -4.18
C GLN A 53 -1.93 -8.13 -4.29
N GLN A 54 -2.25 -8.85 -3.22
CA GLN A 54 -3.34 -9.82 -3.19
C GLN A 54 -4.67 -9.13 -3.47
N GLN A 55 -4.98 -8.02 -2.80
CA GLN A 55 -6.18 -7.24 -3.09
C GLN A 55 -6.23 -6.78 -4.56
N ILE A 56 -5.12 -6.33 -5.12
CA ILE A 56 -5.02 -5.95 -6.54
C ILE A 56 -5.26 -7.17 -7.44
N ALA A 57 -4.70 -8.33 -7.12
CA ALA A 57 -4.90 -9.56 -7.90
C ALA A 57 -6.36 -10.02 -7.83
N GLU A 58 -6.95 -10.06 -6.64
CA GLU A 58 -8.36 -10.39 -6.42
C GLU A 58 -9.29 -9.42 -7.18
N ALA A 59 -9.02 -8.11 -7.11
CA ALA A 59 -9.76 -7.10 -7.85
C ALA A 59 -9.58 -7.21 -9.37
N ARG A 60 -8.46 -7.79 -9.83
CA ARG A 60 -8.18 -7.99 -11.26
C ARG A 60 -8.85 -9.25 -11.79
N GLU A 61 -8.89 -10.30 -10.99
CA GLU A 61 -9.60 -11.55 -11.32
C GLU A 61 -11.12 -11.40 -11.20
N ASN A 62 -11.58 -10.47 -10.36
CA ASN A 62 -12.98 -10.10 -10.22
C ASN A 62 -13.20 -8.60 -10.51
N PRO A 63 -13.13 -8.17 -11.78
CA PRO A 63 -13.34 -6.77 -12.16
C PRO A 63 -14.82 -6.31 -12.09
N ASN A 64 -15.70 -7.12 -11.46
CA ASN A 64 -17.18 -7.06 -11.46
C ASN A 64 -17.81 -7.75 -12.67
#